data_AF-A0A7G8Q4P3-F1
#
_entry.id   AF-A0A7G8Q4P3-F1
#
_cell.length_a   1.000
_cell.length_b   1.000
_cell.length_c   1.000
_cell.angle_alpha   90.00
_cell.angle_beta   90.00
_cell.angle_gamma   90.00
#
_symmetry.space_group_name_H-M   'P 1'
#
loop_
_entity.id
_entity.type
_entity.pdbx_description
1 polymer ?
#
loop_
_entity_poly.entity_id
_entity_poly.type
_entity_poly.pdbx_seq_one_letter_code
_entity_poly.pdbx_strand_id
1 'polypeptide(L)'
;MSENTEQKPVTIDKLAHDVKTTIDCSWLTYSFNREKGTLGMEGIFELAYGKKLEMLESPNDTDYAHDVKREELDQWDEETIAEAVESGGFECYNLGIFLNDLCNKGILPEGHYVVRMSW
;
A
#
# COMPACT_ATOMS: atom_id res chain seq x y z
N MET A 1 37.38 -28.87 -30.75
CA MET A 1 36.01 -29.17 -30.33
C MET A 1 35.76 -28.34 -29.09
N SER A 2 34.96 -27.28 -29.21
CA SER A 2 34.58 -26.45 -28.08
C SER A 2 33.08 -26.26 -28.20
N GLU A 3 32.35 -26.91 -27.32
CA GLU A 3 30.90 -26.99 -27.32
C GLU A 3 30.30 -25.61 -27.04
N ASN A 4 29.47 -25.16 -27.96
CA ASN A 4 28.70 -23.95 -27.87
C ASN A 4 27.52 -24.24 -26.93
N THR A 5 27.59 -23.77 -25.68
CA THR A 5 26.52 -24.01 -24.70
C THR A 5 25.40 -22.99 -24.89
N GLU A 6 24.35 -23.43 -25.56
CA GLU A 6 23.09 -22.71 -25.76
C GLU A 6 22.44 -22.45 -24.38
N GLN A 7 22.44 -21.19 -23.92
CA GLN A 7 21.71 -20.80 -22.71
C GLN A 7 20.22 -20.77 -23.03
N LYS A 8 19.46 -21.68 -22.42
CA LYS A 8 18.00 -21.71 -22.50
C LYS A 8 17.39 -20.42 -21.92
N PRO A 9 16.33 -19.87 -22.51
CA PRO A 9 15.62 -18.72 -21.95
C PRO A 9 15.00 -19.10 -20.61
N VAL A 10 15.34 -18.35 -19.57
CA VAL A 10 14.72 -18.45 -18.25
C VAL A 10 13.27 -17.98 -18.41
N THR A 11 12.33 -18.92 -18.26
CA THR A 11 10.90 -18.63 -18.29
C THR A 11 10.53 -17.71 -17.13
N ILE A 12 9.86 -16.61 -17.45
CA ILE A 12 9.46 -15.52 -16.55
C ILE A 12 8.49 -15.99 -15.44
N ASP A 13 7.95 -17.20 -15.54
CA ASP A 13 6.94 -17.76 -14.63
C ASP A 13 7.45 -18.21 -13.25
N LYS A 14 8.74 -18.05 -12.93
CA LYS A 14 9.31 -18.49 -11.63
C LYS A 14 9.73 -17.39 -10.66
N LEU A 15 9.52 -16.11 -10.99
CA LEU A 15 9.85 -14.99 -10.11
C LEU A 15 8.65 -14.41 -9.33
N ALA A 16 7.43 -14.91 -9.55
CA ALA A 16 6.21 -14.40 -8.91
C ALA A 16 6.02 -14.82 -7.43
N HIS A 17 6.97 -15.54 -6.82
CA HIS A 17 6.89 -15.97 -5.42
C HIS A 17 7.93 -15.29 -4.49
N ASP A 18 8.60 -14.25 -4.97
CA ASP A 18 9.71 -13.61 -4.23
C ASP A 18 9.51 -12.10 -4.02
N VAL A 19 8.27 -11.62 -3.88
CA VAL A 19 8.04 -10.24 -3.36
C VAL A 19 8.29 -10.25 -1.85
N LYS A 20 9.58 -10.23 -1.49
CA LYS A 20 10.14 -10.40 -0.13
C LYS A 20 10.31 -9.10 0.66
N THR A 21 9.67 -8.00 0.25
CA THR A 21 9.88 -6.70 0.89
C THR A 21 8.73 -6.39 1.84
N THR A 22 8.98 -6.57 3.14
CA THR A 22 8.13 -6.00 4.18
C THR A 22 8.39 -4.50 4.27
N ILE A 23 7.33 -3.70 4.18
CA ILE A 23 7.35 -2.25 4.24
C ILE A 23 6.66 -1.84 5.54
N ASP A 24 7.47 -1.40 6.51
CA ASP A 24 6.96 -0.78 7.74
C ASP A 24 6.63 0.69 7.46
N CYS A 25 5.37 1.06 7.63
CA CYS A 25 4.94 2.46 7.57
C CYS A 25 4.11 2.81 8.80
N SER A 26 4.11 4.10 9.15
CA SER A 26 3.26 4.63 10.21
C SER A 26 2.18 5.50 9.58
N TRP A 27 0.97 5.38 10.12
CA TRP A 27 -0.17 6.18 9.66
C TRP A 27 0.08 7.66 9.83
N LEU A 28 0.43 8.05 11.07
CA LEU A 28 0.94 9.36 11.38
C LEU A 28 2.44 9.41 11.14
N THR A 29 2.93 10.52 10.62
CA THR A 29 4.37 10.77 10.69
C THR A 29 4.69 11.21 12.11
N TYR A 30 5.29 10.34 12.92
CA TYR A 30 5.91 10.80 14.18
C TYR A 30 6.84 11.98 13.86
N SER A 31 6.79 13.05 14.67
CA SER A 31 7.48 14.34 14.40
C SER A 31 8.96 14.18 13.99
N PHE A 32 9.62 13.15 14.51
CA PHE A 32 11.02 12.80 14.20
C PHE A 32 11.29 12.41 12.73
N ASN A 33 10.30 11.90 12.00
CA ASN A 33 10.43 11.52 10.59
C ASN A 33 9.99 12.65 9.63
N ARG A 34 9.19 13.61 10.13
CA ARG A 34 8.78 14.79 9.36
C ARG A 34 9.97 15.69 9.01
N GLU A 35 10.94 15.81 9.91
CA GLU A 35 12.20 16.54 9.67
C GLU A 35 13.11 15.88 8.61
N LYS A 36 12.88 14.60 8.30
CA LYS A 36 13.58 13.85 7.25
C LYS A 36 12.84 13.84 5.90
N GLY A 37 11.74 14.57 5.79
CA GLY A 37 10.91 14.61 4.58
C GLY A 37 10.12 13.33 4.31
N THR A 38 9.98 12.44 5.30
CA THR A 38 9.17 11.23 5.17
C THR A 38 7.71 11.59 5.40
N LEU A 39 6.85 11.32 4.41
CA LEU A 39 5.40 11.45 4.55
C LEU A 39 4.84 10.15 5.14
N GLY A 40 3.99 10.28 6.16
CA GLY A 40 3.16 9.20 6.67
C GLY A 40 2.04 8.86 5.70
N MET A 41 1.34 7.75 5.95
CA MET A 41 0.28 7.28 5.06
C MET A 41 -0.82 8.32 4.85
N GLU A 42 -1.17 9.09 5.88
CA GLU A 42 -2.13 10.20 5.78
C GLU A 42 -1.74 11.21 4.68
N GLY A 43 -0.45 11.60 4.63
CA GLY A 43 0.04 12.52 3.61
C GLY A 43 0.08 11.89 2.21
N ILE A 44 0.35 10.59 2.11
CA ILE A 44 0.27 9.86 0.84
C ILE A 44 -1.18 9.83 0.33
N PHE A 45 -2.14 9.59 1.21
CA PHE A 45 -3.56 9.58 0.87
C PHE A 45 -4.03 10.98 0.45
N GLU A 46 -3.65 12.03 1.18
CA GLU A 46 -4.00 13.40 0.82
C GLU A 46 -3.45 13.79 -0.57
N LEU A 47 -2.21 13.40 -0.88
CA LEU A 47 -1.62 13.61 -2.20
C LEU A 47 -2.36 12.83 -3.31
N ALA A 48 -2.78 11.60 -3.02
CA ALA A 48 -3.42 10.72 -3.99
C ALA A 48 -4.87 11.11 -4.30
N TYR A 49 -5.62 11.54 -3.29
CA TYR A 49 -7.06 11.81 -3.39
C TYR A 49 -7.41 13.30 -3.34
N GLY A 50 -6.42 14.18 -3.10
CA GLY A 50 -6.62 15.63 -3.02
C GLY A 50 -7.41 16.07 -1.78
N LYS A 51 -7.56 15.20 -0.79
CA LYS A 51 -8.32 15.43 0.43
C LYS A 51 -7.75 14.63 1.59
N LYS A 52 -7.74 15.23 2.78
CA LYS A 52 -7.41 14.53 4.02
C LYS A 52 -8.47 13.45 4.30
N LEU A 53 -8.03 12.19 4.43
CA LEU A 53 -8.88 11.06 4.80
C LEU A 53 -8.57 10.65 6.24
N GLU A 54 -9.60 10.58 7.06
CA GLU A 54 -9.49 10.19 8.46
C GLU A 54 -9.97 8.75 8.66
N MET A 55 -9.20 7.94 9.37
CA MET A 55 -9.65 6.62 9.76
C MET A 55 -10.61 6.75 10.95
N LEU A 56 -11.84 6.26 10.79
CA LEU A 56 -12.94 6.49 11.74
C LEU A 56 -12.79 5.66 13.00
N GLU A 57 -12.45 4.38 12.85
CA GLU A 57 -12.25 3.46 13.97
C GLU A 57 -10.87 2.82 13.87
N SER A 58 -9.97 3.16 14.81
CA SER A 58 -8.75 2.40 15.03
C SER A 58 -8.35 2.43 16.51
N PRO A 59 -8.17 1.27 17.16
CA PRO A 59 -7.63 1.22 18.52
C PRO A 59 -6.22 1.80 18.55
N ASN A 60 -5.87 2.48 19.65
CA ASN A 60 -4.50 2.94 19.87
C ASN A 60 -3.50 1.77 19.79
N ASP A 61 -2.32 2.04 19.23
CA ASP A 61 -1.19 1.09 19.14
C ASP A 61 -1.55 -0.23 18.44
N THR A 62 -2.18 -0.11 17.26
CA THR A 62 -2.57 -1.26 16.43
C THR A 62 -1.71 -1.34 15.18
N ASP A 63 -1.26 -2.54 14.84
CA ASP A 63 -0.57 -2.83 13.58
C ASP A 63 -1.52 -3.56 12.62
N TYR A 64 -1.66 -3.04 11.40
CA TYR A 64 -2.41 -3.67 10.31
C TYR A 64 -1.45 -4.21 9.26
N ALA A 65 -1.54 -5.50 8.96
CA ALA A 65 -0.72 -6.16 7.96
C ALA A 65 -1.55 -6.44 6.70
N HIS A 66 -1.07 -5.98 5.55
CA HIS A 66 -1.75 -6.16 4.26
C HIS A 66 -0.75 -6.54 3.16
N ASP A 67 -1.09 -7.58 2.40
CA ASP A 67 -0.40 -7.89 1.15
C ASP A 67 -0.95 -6.98 0.05
N VAL A 68 -0.10 -6.09 -0.45
CA VAL A 68 -0.46 -5.09 -1.45
C VAL A 68 0.10 -5.50 -2.79
N LYS A 69 -0.77 -5.59 -3.80
CA LYS A 69 -0.42 -6.02 -5.16
C LYS A 69 -1.25 -5.25 -6.16
N ARG A 70 -0.80 -5.19 -7.41
CA ARG A 70 -1.65 -4.64 -8.46
C ARG A 70 -2.71 -5.67 -8.82
N GLU A 71 -3.96 -5.25 -8.68
CA GLU A 71 -5.12 -6.07 -9.02
C GLU A 71 -6.31 -5.20 -9.42
N GLU A 72 -7.24 -5.76 -10.18
CA GLU A 72 -8.49 -5.09 -10.51
C GLU A 72 -9.34 -4.98 -9.25
N LEU A 73 -9.73 -3.75 -8.90
CA LEU A 73 -10.69 -3.50 -7.82
C LEU A 73 -12.08 -3.87 -8.34
N ASP A 74 -12.89 -4.50 -7.51
CA ASP A 74 -14.27 -4.75 -7.88
C ASP A 74 -15.13 -3.47 -7.71
N GLN A 75 -16.37 -3.52 -8.21
CA GLN A 75 -17.28 -2.37 -8.11
C GLN A 75 -17.54 -1.92 -6.66
N TRP A 76 -17.49 -2.83 -5.68
CA TRP A 76 -17.76 -2.51 -4.28
C TRP A 76 -16.55 -1.83 -3.64
N ASP A 77 -15.34 -2.25 -4.00
CA ASP A 77 -14.10 -1.59 -3.62
C ASP A 77 -14.05 -0.15 -4.17
N GLU A 78 -14.42 0.04 -5.44
CA GLU A 78 -14.49 1.35 -6.07
C GLU A 78 -15.53 2.27 -5.40
N GLU A 79 -16.73 1.76 -5.13
CA GLU A 79 -17.78 2.48 -4.39
C GLU A 79 -17.30 2.85 -2.97
N THR A 80 -16.64 1.93 -2.27
CA THR A 80 -16.09 2.16 -0.93
C THR A 80 -15.06 3.29 -0.94
N ILE A 81 -14.16 3.33 -1.92
CA ILE A 81 -13.20 4.42 -2.07
C ILE A 81 -13.92 5.73 -2.36
N ALA A 82 -14.91 5.73 -3.25
CA ALA A 82 -15.65 6.94 -3.60
C ALA A 82 -16.38 7.54 -2.39
N GLU A 83 -17.09 6.71 -1.62
CA GLU A 83 -17.80 7.12 -0.40
C GLU A 83 -16.85 7.69 0.66
N ALA A 84 -15.69 7.08 0.83
CA ALA A 84 -14.67 7.55 1.76
C ALA A 84 -14.06 8.90 1.31
N VAL A 85 -13.81 9.07 0.02
CA VAL A 85 -13.32 10.35 -0.53
C VAL A 85 -14.38 11.44 -0.38
N GLU A 86 -15.65 11.12 -0.62
CA GLU A 86 -16.76 12.05 -0.44
C GLU A 86 -16.93 12.44 1.04
N SER A 87 -17.04 11.47 1.95
CA SER A 87 -17.25 11.70 3.38
C SER A 87 -16.01 12.26 4.09
N GLY A 88 -14.81 11.94 3.60
CA GLY A 88 -13.54 12.26 4.24
C GLY A 88 -13.12 11.25 5.31
N GLY A 89 -13.86 10.15 5.48
CA GLY A 89 -13.57 9.14 6.49
C GLY A 89 -13.69 7.72 5.95
N PHE A 90 -12.94 6.78 6.52
CA PHE A 90 -13.06 5.36 6.19
C PHE A 90 -12.76 4.45 7.39
N GLU A 91 -13.28 3.22 7.34
CA GLU A 91 -13.06 2.23 8.39
C GLU A 91 -11.73 1.49 8.24
N CYS A 92 -11.11 1.09 9.34
CA CYS A 92 -9.78 0.44 9.30
C CYS A 92 -9.74 -0.84 8.46
N TYR A 93 -10.84 -1.60 8.38
CA TYR A 93 -10.90 -2.80 7.55
C TYR A 93 -10.81 -2.50 6.04
N ASN A 94 -11.10 -1.26 5.62
CA ASN A 94 -10.94 -0.83 4.24
C ASN A 94 -9.49 -0.47 3.89
N LEU A 95 -8.56 -0.40 4.85
CA LEU A 95 -7.18 0.02 4.63
C LEU A 95 -6.50 -0.75 3.48
N GLY A 96 -6.72 -2.06 3.39
CA GLY A 96 -6.19 -2.88 2.29
C GLY A 96 -6.66 -2.43 0.91
N ILE A 97 -7.92 -2.04 0.78
CA ILE A 97 -8.53 -1.55 -0.48
C ILE A 97 -7.78 -0.29 -0.95
N PHE A 98 -7.55 0.67 -0.05
CA PHE A 98 -6.82 1.89 -0.38
C PHE A 98 -5.36 1.63 -0.74
N LEU A 99 -4.68 0.73 -0.02
CA LEU A 99 -3.30 0.39 -0.32
C LEU A 99 -3.17 -0.22 -1.72
N ASN A 100 -4.11 -1.09 -2.10
CA ASN A 100 -4.18 -1.66 -3.45
C ASN A 100 -4.49 -0.59 -4.51
N ASP A 101 -5.43 0.32 -4.27
CA ASP A 101 -5.72 1.44 -5.19
C ASP A 101 -4.48 2.33 -5.41
N LEU A 102 -3.76 2.66 -4.34
CA LEU A 102 -2.49 3.41 -4.44
C LEU A 102 -1.41 2.65 -5.21
N CYS A 103 -1.37 1.32 -5.07
CA CYS A 103 -0.47 0.45 -5.82
C CYS A 103 -0.81 0.42 -7.32
N ASN A 104 -2.10 0.32 -7.64
CA ASN A 104 -2.63 0.40 -9.00
C ASN A 104 -2.34 1.74 -9.66
N LYS A 105 -2.41 2.84 -8.90
CA LYS A 105 -2.02 4.20 -9.33
C LYS A 105 -0.51 4.40 -9.46
N GLY A 106 0.29 3.41 -9.09
CA GLY A 106 1.75 3.48 -9.14
C GLY A 106 2.38 4.40 -8.08
N ILE A 107 1.62 4.75 -7.04
CA ILE A 107 2.08 5.60 -5.92
C ILE A 107 2.85 4.73 -4.91
N LEU A 108 2.36 3.51 -4.67
CA LEU A 108 3.01 2.52 -3.81
C LEU A 108 3.55 1.35 -4.65
N PRO A 109 4.70 0.76 -4.27
CA PRO A 109 5.13 -0.52 -4.82
C PRO A 109 4.32 -1.68 -4.22
N GLU A 110 4.26 -2.80 -4.94
CA GLU A 110 3.78 -4.09 -4.40
C GLU A 110 4.67 -4.54 -3.23
N GLY A 111 4.07 -5.19 -2.23
CA GLY A 111 4.79 -5.67 -1.06
C GLY A 111 3.90 -6.00 0.12
N HIS A 112 4.51 -6.43 1.21
CA HIS A 112 3.80 -6.69 2.47
C HIS A 112 3.89 -5.46 3.37
N TYR A 113 2.78 -4.76 3.59
CA TYR A 113 2.74 -3.53 4.39
C TYR A 113 2.35 -3.84 5.82
N VAL A 114 3.14 -3.34 6.77
CA VAL A 114 2.77 -3.28 8.18
C VAL A 114 2.55 -1.82 8.54
N VAL A 115 1.28 -1.43 8.64
CA VAL A 115 0.85 -0.07 8.94
C VAL A 115 0.63 0.05 10.44
N ARG A 116 1.49 0.81 11.11
CA ARG A 116 1.37 1.07 12.55
C ARG A 116 0.53 2.30 12.82
N MET A 117 -0.54 2.12 13.58
CA MET A 117 -1.44 3.16 14.06
C MET A 117 -1.06 3.52 15.49
N SER A 118 -0.59 4.74 15.70
CA SER A 118 -0.36 5.33 17.01
C SER A 118 -0.91 6.75 16.98
N TRP A 119 -1.82 7.09 17.90
CA TRP A 119 -2.44 8.43 18.02
C TRP A 119 -1.60 9.37 18.88
#